data_AF-A0A3D8J2I0-F1
#
_entry.id   AF-A0A3D8J2I0-F1
#
_cell.length_a   1.000
_cell.length_b   1.000
_cell.length_c   1.000
_cell.angle_alpha   90.00
_cell.angle_beta   90.00
_cell.angle_gamma   90.00
#
_symmetry.space_group_name_H-M   'P 1'
#
loop_
_entity.id
_entity.type
_entity.pdbx_description
1 polymer ?
#
loop_
_entity_poly.entity_id
_entity_poly.type
_entity_poly.pdbx_seq_one_letter_code
_entity_poly.pdbx_strand_id
1 'polypeptide(L)'
;MLNLLKSCNSFFTSYYELGYKRAIKREKEEIEDFFMILAFSEMMGIPNPYEFYTLELIPSLMPKFHQWHKKAGFEKSPFDYFPCMCC
;
A
#
# COMPACT_ATOMS: atom_id res chain seq x y z
N MET A 1 25.31 -15.43 22.44
CA MET A 1 25.31 -13.97 22.68
C MET A 1 24.43 -13.22 21.69
N LEU A 2 24.60 -13.38 20.37
CA LEU A 2 23.77 -12.72 19.33
C LEU A 2 22.25 -13.00 19.44
N ASN A 3 21.85 -14.23 19.76
CA ASN A 3 20.42 -14.58 19.87
C ASN A 3 19.72 -13.91 21.05
N LEU A 4 20.45 -13.67 22.16
CA LEU A 4 19.91 -12.99 23.34
C LEU A 4 19.63 -11.51 23.03
N LEU A 5 20.56 -10.86 22.32
CA LEU A 5 20.41 -9.47 21.88
C LEU A 5 19.23 -9.31 20.90
N LYS A 6 19.04 -10.26 19.97
CA LYS A 6 17.87 -10.28 19.07
C LYS A 6 16.56 -10.42 19.84
N SER A 7 16.48 -11.31 20.83
CA SER A 7 15.28 -11.48 21.66
C SER A 7 14.97 -10.26 22.52
N CYS A 8 15.97 -9.59 23.09
CA CYS A 8 15.74 -8.35 23.81
C CYS A 8 15.21 -7.26 22.87
N ASN A 9 15.79 -7.10 21.68
CA ASN A 9 15.35 -6.10 20.71
C ASN A 9 13.89 -6.35 20.25
N SER A 10 13.53 -7.60 19.97
CA SER A 10 12.16 -7.94 19.58
C SER A 10 11.15 -7.69 20.71
N PHE A 11 11.54 -7.93 21.97
CA PHE A 11 10.71 -7.61 23.13
C PHE A 11 10.46 -6.11 23.26
N PHE A 12 11.52 -5.28 23.18
CA PHE A 12 11.37 -3.82 23.22
C PHE A 12 10.55 -3.29 22.07
N THR A 13 10.79 -3.77 20.84
CA THR A 13 10.00 -3.39 19.66
C THR A 13 8.52 -3.73 19.87
N SER A 14 8.22 -4.95 20.32
CA SER A 14 6.84 -5.39 20.62
C SER A 14 6.19 -4.53 21.70
N TYR A 15 6.95 -4.13 22.72
CA TYR A 15 6.48 -3.27 23.80
C TYR A 15 6.12 -1.86 23.32
N TYR A 16 6.98 -1.24 22.49
CA TYR A 16 6.70 0.07 21.89
C TYR A 16 5.52 0.03 20.93
N GLU A 17 5.38 -1.05 20.14
CA GLU A 17 4.27 -1.20 19.22
C GLU A 17 2.93 -1.23 19.94
N LEU A 18 2.81 -1.90 21.10
CA LEU A 18 1.53 -2.10 21.81
C LEU A 18 0.74 -0.80 22.08
N GLY A 19 1.40 0.32 22.37
CA GLY A 19 0.74 1.60 22.59
C GLY A 19 0.22 2.27 21.31
N TYR A 20 0.86 2.00 20.17
CA TYR A 20 0.64 2.73 18.92
C TYR A 20 0.22 1.83 17.75
N LYS A 21 -0.06 0.54 17.96
CA LYS A 21 -0.38 -0.42 16.87
C LYS A 21 -1.41 0.10 15.90
N ARG A 22 -2.46 0.75 16.40
CA ARG A 22 -3.53 1.31 15.56
C ARG A 22 -3.05 2.49 14.73
N ALA A 23 -2.26 3.40 15.32
CA ALA A 23 -1.71 4.55 14.62
C ALA A 23 -0.72 4.10 13.53
N ILE A 24 0.20 3.22 13.88
CA ILE A 24 1.18 2.64 12.95
C ILE A 24 0.47 1.91 11.80
N LYS A 25 -0.55 1.10 12.10
CA LYS A 25 -1.33 0.41 11.07
C LYS A 25 -2.03 1.40 10.14
N ARG A 26 -2.65 2.45 10.70
CA ARG A 26 -3.32 3.49 9.91
C ARG A 26 -2.36 4.21 8.99
N GLU A 27 -1.21 4.65 9.50
CA GLU A 27 -0.19 5.33 8.69
C GLU A 27 0.33 4.42 7.57
N LYS A 28 0.55 3.14 7.88
CA LYS A 28 0.94 2.17 6.85
C LYS A 28 -0.12 2.02 5.77
N GLU A 29 -1.39 1.92 6.15
CA GLU A 29 -2.51 1.84 5.20
C GLU A 29 -2.64 3.12 4.36
N GLU A 30 -2.48 4.30 4.97
CA GLU A 30 -2.50 5.60 4.27
C GLU A 30 -1.34 5.69 3.26
N ILE A 31 -0.14 5.23 3.62
CA ILE A 31 1.02 5.17 2.72
C ILE A 31 0.76 4.18 1.57
N GLU A 32 0.22 3.00 1.86
CA GLU A 32 -0.12 2.01 0.83
C GLU A 32 -1.15 2.57 -0.16
N ASP A 33 -2.21 3.22 0.33
CA ASP A 33 -3.22 3.86 -0.52
C ASP A 33 -2.64 5.00 -1.36
N PHE A 34 -1.70 5.78 -0.80
CA PHE A 34 -1.01 6.85 -1.51
C PHE A 34 -0.20 6.32 -2.70
N PHE A 35 0.51 5.19 -2.54
CA PHE A 35 1.23 4.56 -3.65
C PHE A 35 0.28 4.05 -4.74
N MET A 36 -0.90 3.53 -4.38
CA MET A 36 -1.91 3.14 -5.35
C MET A 36 -2.39 4.34 -6.16
N ILE A 37 -2.71 5.46 -5.50
CA ILE A 37 -3.14 6.68 -6.19
C ILE A 37 -2.03 7.20 -7.10
N LEU A 38 -0.78 7.29 -6.61
CA LEU A 38 0.33 7.76 -7.43
C LEU A 38 0.55 6.89 -8.66
N ALA A 39 0.65 5.57 -8.50
CA ALA A 39 0.95 4.66 -9.60
C ALA A 39 -0.18 4.57 -10.65
N PHE A 40 -1.43 4.83 -10.24
CA PHE A 40 -2.60 4.68 -11.11
C PHE A 40 -3.32 5.99 -11.47
N SER A 41 -2.85 7.14 -10.94
CA SER A 41 -3.44 8.47 -11.19
C SER A 41 -3.52 8.82 -12.66
N GLU A 42 -2.47 8.52 -13.43
CA GLU A 42 -2.43 8.79 -14.87
C GLU A 42 -3.51 8.01 -15.63
N MET A 43 -3.76 6.76 -15.25
CA MET A 43 -4.83 5.94 -15.84
C MET A 43 -6.24 6.51 -15.54
N MET A 44 -6.37 7.33 -14.49
CA MET A 44 -7.60 8.07 -14.17
C MET A 44 -7.66 9.46 -14.83
N GLY A 45 -6.66 9.84 -15.62
CA GLY A 45 -6.54 11.16 -16.22
C GLY A 45 -6.09 12.25 -15.25
N ILE A 46 -5.55 11.88 -14.09
CA ILE A 46 -4.95 12.81 -13.13
C ILE A 46 -3.45 12.88 -13.44
N PRO A 47 -2.93 14.03 -13.91
CA PRO A 47 -1.55 14.12 -14.34
C PRO A 47 -0.59 13.90 -13.16
N ASN A 48 0.36 12.98 -13.32
CA ASN A 48 1.37 12.67 -12.30
C ASN A 48 2.78 13.15 -12.71
N PRO A 49 3.39 14.13 -11.98
CA PRO A 49 4.74 14.58 -12.29
C PRO A 49 5.83 13.51 -12.06
N TYR A 50 5.51 12.42 -11.37
CA TYR A 50 6.42 11.31 -11.06
C TYR A 50 6.07 10.02 -11.81
N GLU A 51 5.23 10.08 -12.85
CA GLU A 51 4.71 8.90 -13.55
C GLU A 51 5.83 7.91 -13.89
N PHE A 52 6.87 8.37 -14.59
CA PHE A 52 8.01 7.57 -15.03
C PHE A 52 8.68 6.78 -13.88
N TYR A 53 8.77 7.36 -12.70
CA TYR A 53 9.38 6.71 -11.53
C TYR A 53 8.44 5.71 -10.86
N THR A 54 7.13 5.92 -11.01
CA THR A 54 6.11 5.06 -10.39
C THR A 54 5.73 3.85 -11.23
N LEU A 55 6.12 3.80 -12.51
CA LEU A 55 5.85 2.66 -13.41
C LEU A 55 6.39 1.33 -12.87
N GLU A 56 7.56 1.35 -12.22
CA GLU A 56 8.17 0.15 -11.63
C GLU A 56 7.38 -0.42 -10.45
N LEU A 57 6.52 0.40 -9.82
CA LEU A 57 5.68 -0.02 -8.70
C LEU A 57 4.45 -0.78 -9.18
N ILE A 58 4.00 -0.55 -10.42
CA ILE A 58 2.76 -1.12 -10.96
C ILE A 58 2.74 -2.66 -10.81
N PRO A 59 3.78 -3.44 -11.17
CA PRO A 59 3.78 -4.89 -10.99
C PRO A 59 3.64 -5.34 -9.53
N SER A 60 4.21 -4.57 -8.59
CA SER A 60 4.13 -4.88 -7.15
C SER A 60 2.77 -4.55 -6.55
N LEU A 61 2.13 -3.49 -7.06
CA LEU A 61 0.85 -2.98 -6.60
C LEU A 61 -0.34 -3.71 -7.25
N MET A 62 -0.17 -4.22 -8.47
CA MET A 62 -1.24 -4.87 -9.23
C MET A 62 -1.97 -5.99 -8.48
N PRO A 63 -1.29 -6.91 -7.77
CA PRO A 63 -1.97 -7.97 -7.02
C PRO A 63 -2.87 -7.45 -5.89
N LYS A 64 -2.60 -6.23 -5.39
CA LYS A 64 -3.36 -5.59 -4.30
C LYS A 64 -4.50 -4.70 -4.82
N PHE A 65 -4.57 -4.49 -6.12
CA PHE A 65 -5.51 -3.55 -6.73
C PHE A 65 -6.97 -3.87 -6.39
N HIS A 66 -7.37 -5.14 -6.47
CA HIS A 66 -8.75 -5.57 -6.16
C HIS A 66 -9.19 -5.13 -4.76
N GLN A 67 -8.33 -5.33 -3.76
CA GLN A 67 -8.65 -4.98 -2.39
C GLN A 67 -8.71 -3.47 -2.19
N TRP A 68 -7.79 -2.74 -2.84
CA TRP A 68 -7.73 -1.29 -2.75
C TRP A 68 -8.94 -0.61 -3.41
N HIS A 69 -9.32 -0.95 -4.65
CA HIS A 69 -10.41 -0.23 -5.32
C HIS A 69 -11.76 -0.44 -4.62
N LYS A 70 -11.99 -1.63 -4.04
CA LYS A 70 -13.15 -1.89 -3.18
C LYS A 70 -13.10 -1.07 -1.88
N LYS A 71 -11.93 -0.95 -1.26
CA LYS A 71 -11.75 -0.10 -0.06
C LYS A 71 -11.99 1.38 -0.39
N ALA A 72 -11.56 1.82 -1.57
CA ALA A 72 -11.75 3.19 -2.05
C ALA A 72 -13.22 3.51 -2.41
N GLY A 73 -14.10 2.51 -2.43
CA GLY A 73 -15.54 2.69 -2.66
C GLY A 73 -15.97 2.60 -4.12
N PHE A 74 -15.11 2.10 -5.02
CA PHE A 74 -15.50 1.86 -6.41
C PHE A 74 -16.30 0.56 -6.54
N GLU A 75 -17.43 0.59 -7.26
CA GLU A 75 -18.22 -0.60 -7.54
C GLU A 75 -17.54 -1.54 -8.55
N LYS A 76 -16.79 -0.97 -9.50
CA LYS A 76 -16.02 -1.66 -10.53
C LYS A 76 -14.64 -1.02 -10.67
N SER A 77 -13.72 -1.70 -11.36
CA SER A 77 -12.44 -1.10 -11.75
C SER A 77 -12.70 0.24 -12.47
N PRO A 78 -12.04 1.33 -12.07
CA PRO A 78 -12.12 2.61 -12.77
C PRO A 78 -11.43 2.60 -14.15
N PHE A 79 -10.77 1.50 -14.52
CA PHE A 79 -10.06 1.37 -15.80
C PHE A 79 -10.85 0.51 -16.79
N ASP A 80 -11.06 1.04 -18.00
CA ASP A 80 -11.75 0.34 -19.08
C ASP A 80 -10.89 -0.76 -19.72
N TYR A 81 -9.59 -0.52 -19.87
CA TYR A 81 -8.66 -1.41 -20.57
C TYR A 81 -7.82 -2.28 -19.64
N PHE A 82 -7.92 -2.05 -18.33
CA PHE A 82 -7.17 -2.79 -17.32
C PHE A 82 -8.14 -3.44 -16.32
N PRO A 83 -8.54 -4.71 -16.52
CA PRO A 83 -9.43 -5.36 -15.59
C PRO A 83 -8.67 -5.59 -14.29
N CYS A 84 -9.26 -5.14 -13.18
CA CYS A 84 -9.11 -5.88 -11.95
C CYS A 84 -9.43 -7.34 -12.30
N MET A 85 -8.42 -8.22 -12.28
CA MET A 85 -8.51 -9.59 -12.81
C MET A 85 -9.64 -10.44 -12.19
N CYS A 86 -10.29 -9.93 -11.15
CA CYS A 86 -11.31 -10.60 -10.34
C CYS A 86 -12.70 -9.96 -10.42
N CYS A 87 -12.92 -8.89 -11.19
CA CYS A 87 -14.19 -8.16 -11.31
C CYS A 87 -14.65 -8.00 -12.77
#